data_AF-A0A8T7KWV4-F1
#
_entry.id   AF-A0A8T7KWV4-F1
#
_cell.length_a   1.000
_cell.length_b   1.000
_cell.length_c   1.000
_cell.angle_alpha   90.00
_cell.angle_beta   90.00
_cell.angle_gamma   90.00
#
_symmetry.space_group_name_H-M   'P 1'
#
loop_
_entity.id
_entity.type
_entity.pdbx_description
1 polymer ?
#
loop_
_entity_poly.entity_id
_entity_poly.type
_entity_poly.pdbx_seq_one_letter_code
_entity_poly.pdbx_strand_id
1 'polypeptide(L)'
;MAQKKALPIELDELLAAEYNYISQTATQANEDRARVSSFYMIAVGSLIAALFGTQLFDAETFTQTVKIMFSGLFVLLTMLGTSTVMQLARLRSAWYESMLAMNQIKDFATSQNPALLQAFRWKTSTLPSKYKTNSVSYYQAVEVSLISGLMFGAAMFFLQQAFFTFSVLNWAVAIGLGLVMVYLQLVIYKRVLK
;
A
#
# COMPACT_ATOMS: atom_id res chain seq x y z
N MET A 1 18.19 -5.41 -52.11
CA MET A 1 17.69 -5.35 -50.72
C MET A 1 16.27 -4.82 -50.77
N ALA A 2 15.27 -5.69 -50.63
CA ALA A 2 13.87 -5.26 -50.67
C ALA A 2 13.54 -4.47 -49.40
N GLN A 3 13.13 -3.21 -49.56
CA GLN A 3 12.53 -2.42 -48.48
C GLN A 3 11.30 -3.19 -47.97
N LYS A 4 11.38 -3.66 -46.72
CA LYS A 4 10.26 -4.24 -45.99
C LYS A 4 9.25 -3.10 -45.75
N LYS A 5 8.33 -2.92 -46.70
CA LYS A 5 7.24 -1.95 -46.62
C LYS A 5 6.40 -2.36 -45.41
N ALA A 6 6.45 -1.59 -44.33
CA ALA A 6 5.60 -1.80 -43.16
C ALA A 6 4.15 -1.75 -43.65
N LEU A 7 3.46 -2.88 -43.60
CA LEU A 7 2.03 -2.94 -43.89
C LEU A 7 1.31 -2.05 -42.87
N PRO A 8 0.27 -1.30 -43.28
CA PRO A 8 -0.52 -0.53 -42.34
C PRO A 8 -1.10 -1.51 -41.31
N ILE A 9 -0.81 -1.29 -40.03
CA ILE A 9 -1.35 -2.10 -38.93
C ILE A 9 -2.88 -2.02 -39.02
N GLU A 10 -3.55 -3.16 -39.10
CA GLU A 10 -5.01 -3.19 -39.08
C GLU A 10 -5.50 -2.67 -37.73
N LEU A 11 -6.56 -1.85 -37.73
CA LEU A 11 -7.05 -1.17 -36.53
C LEU A 11 -7.32 -2.16 -35.37
N ASP A 12 -7.83 -3.35 -35.68
CA ASP A 12 -8.12 -4.40 -34.70
C ASP A 12 -6.84 -4.94 -34.05
N GLU A 13 -5.75 -5.08 -34.80
CA GLU A 13 -4.45 -5.51 -34.29
C GLU A 13 -3.85 -4.44 -33.37
N LEU A 14 -3.97 -3.16 -33.74
CA LEU A 14 -3.53 -2.04 -32.91
C LEU A 14 -4.30 -1.98 -31.58
N LEU A 15 -5.63 -2.10 -31.62
CA LEU A 15 -6.48 -2.08 -30.42
C LEU A 15 -6.20 -3.29 -29.51
N ALA A 16 -5.99 -4.47 -30.09
CA ALA A 16 -5.63 -5.66 -29.34
C ALA A 16 -4.24 -5.53 -28.69
N ALA A 17 -3.26 -4.98 -29.41
CA ALA A 17 -1.92 -4.72 -28.90
C ALA A 17 -1.96 -3.71 -27.73
N GLU A 18 -2.69 -2.61 -27.88
CA GLU A 18 -2.85 -1.60 -26.83
C GLU A 18 -3.57 -2.19 -25.59
N TYR A 19 -4.64 -2.96 -25.80
CA TYR A 19 -5.34 -3.64 -24.72
C TYR A 19 -4.40 -4.58 -23.93
N ASN A 20 -3.58 -5.34 -24.64
CA ASN A 20 -2.61 -6.26 -24.03
C ASN A 20 -1.53 -5.50 -23.26
N TYR A 21 -1.01 -4.40 -23.81
CA TYR A 21 -0.04 -3.54 -23.14
C TYR A 21 -0.59 -2.97 -21.81
N ILE A 22 -1.82 -2.44 -21.83
CA ILE A 22 -2.46 -1.89 -20.63
C ILE A 22 -2.76 -3.01 -19.61
N SER A 23 -3.20 -4.18 -20.07
CA SER A 23 -3.46 -5.35 -19.21
C SER A 23 -2.21 -5.81 -18.45
N GLN A 24 -1.05 -5.83 -19.12
CA GLN A 24 0.23 -6.15 -18.49
C GLN A 24 0.60 -5.11 -17.43
N THR A 25 0.38 -3.82 -17.72
CA THR A 25 0.63 -2.73 -16.76
C THR A 25 -0.28 -2.83 -15.53
N ALA A 26 -1.57 -3.15 -15.72
CA ALA A 26 -2.49 -3.39 -14.62
C ALA A 26 -2.03 -4.56 -13.75
N THR A 27 -1.62 -5.66 -14.39
CA THR A 27 -1.13 -6.87 -13.69
C THR A 27 0.11 -6.57 -12.88
N GLN A 28 1.09 -5.90 -13.49
CA GLN A 28 2.33 -5.49 -12.83
C GLN A 28 2.07 -4.58 -11.63
N ALA A 29 1.19 -3.58 -11.75
CA ALA A 29 0.83 -2.71 -10.63
C ALA A 29 0.20 -3.47 -9.45
N ASN A 30 -0.57 -4.53 -9.73
CA ASN A 30 -1.16 -5.36 -8.68
C ASN A 30 -0.14 -6.32 -8.05
N GLU A 31 0.77 -6.90 -8.83
CA GLU A 31 1.88 -7.72 -8.33
C GLU A 31 2.85 -6.90 -7.47
N ASP A 32 3.24 -5.71 -7.93
CA ASP A 32 4.08 -4.78 -7.18
C ASP A 32 3.43 -4.40 -5.85
N ARG A 33 2.09 -4.22 -5.82
CA ARG A 33 1.37 -3.94 -4.58
C ARG A 33 1.50 -5.08 -3.57
N ALA A 34 1.36 -6.32 -4.02
CA ALA A 34 1.55 -7.49 -3.16
C ALA A 34 3.00 -7.58 -2.67
N ARG A 35 3.97 -7.35 -3.56
CA ARG A 35 5.41 -7.39 -3.24
C ARG A 35 5.81 -6.34 -2.20
N VAL A 36 5.37 -5.10 -2.37
CA VAL A 36 5.63 -3.99 -1.43
C VAL A 36 5.08 -4.31 -0.04
N SER A 37 3.87 -4.86 0.05
CA SER A 37 3.28 -5.29 1.32
C SER A 37 4.11 -6.40 1.98
N SER A 38 4.50 -7.43 1.22
CA SER A 38 5.29 -8.54 1.75
C SER A 38 6.68 -8.10 2.22
N PHE A 39 7.36 -7.22 1.47
CA PHE A 39 8.66 -6.70 1.88
C PHE A 39 8.58 -5.89 3.17
N TYR A 40 7.53 -5.07 3.35
CA TYR A 40 7.30 -4.37 4.61
C TYR A 40 7.12 -5.35 5.78
N MET A 41 6.27 -6.36 5.61
CA MET A 41 6.01 -7.38 6.65
C MET A 41 7.27 -8.14 7.04
N ILE A 42 8.07 -8.56 6.05
CA ILE A 42 9.32 -9.28 6.28
C ILE A 42 10.34 -8.37 6.98
N ALA A 43 10.50 -7.13 6.52
CA ALA A 43 11.45 -6.20 7.12
C ALA A 43 11.09 -5.88 8.59
N VAL A 44 9.83 -5.56 8.87
CA VAL A 44 9.37 -5.27 10.24
C VAL A 44 9.45 -6.51 11.11
N GLY A 45 8.99 -7.67 10.63
CA GLY A 45 9.03 -8.93 11.36
C GLY A 45 10.46 -9.36 11.71
N SER A 46 11.39 -9.24 10.75
CA SER A 46 12.81 -9.58 10.97
C SER A 46 13.46 -8.64 11.98
N LEU A 47 13.13 -7.34 11.92
CA LEU A 47 13.68 -6.38 12.86
C LEU A 47 13.14 -6.61 14.28
N ILE A 48 11.84 -6.85 14.43
CA ILE A 48 11.26 -7.23 15.73
C ILE A 48 11.94 -8.50 16.26
N ALA A 49 12.11 -9.53 15.43
CA ALA A 49 12.82 -10.74 15.82
C ALA A 49 14.26 -10.47 16.29
N ALA A 50 14.99 -9.60 15.59
CA ALA A 50 16.34 -9.19 15.99
C ALA A 50 16.36 -8.45 17.34
N LEU A 51 15.39 -7.57 17.58
CA LEU A 51 15.26 -6.87 18.86
C LEU A 51 15.00 -7.85 20.02
N PHE A 52 14.14 -8.85 19.82
CA PHE A 52 13.89 -9.86 20.85
C PHE A 52 15.03 -10.88 21.01
N GLY A 53 15.78 -11.17 19.95
CA GLY A 53 16.90 -12.10 19.98
C GLY A 53 18.15 -11.58 20.70
N THR A 54 18.31 -10.26 20.83
CA THR A 54 19.51 -9.64 21.41
C THR A 54 19.51 -9.57 22.95
N GLN A 55 18.47 -10.10 23.62
CA GLN A 55 18.33 -10.09 25.08
C GLN A 55 18.56 -8.72 25.74
N LEU A 56 18.33 -7.62 25.01
CA LEU A 56 18.53 -6.24 25.47
C LEU A 56 17.56 -5.80 26.59
N PHE A 57 16.79 -6.71 27.17
CA PHE A 57 15.77 -6.42 28.19
C PHE A 57 16.27 -6.60 29.63
N ASP A 58 17.57 -6.82 29.84
CA ASP A 58 18.15 -6.78 31.18
C ASP A 58 18.07 -5.37 31.75
N ALA A 59 17.59 -5.26 32.99
CA ALA A 59 17.31 -3.98 33.64
C ALA A 59 18.54 -3.06 33.76
N GLU A 60 19.76 -3.62 33.77
CA GLU A 60 21.01 -2.87 33.84
C GLU A 60 21.43 -2.28 32.47
N THR A 61 21.03 -2.90 31.36
CA THR A 61 21.37 -2.41 30.00
C THR A 61 20.35 -1.43 29.44
N PHE A 62 19.14 -1.34 30.03
CA PHE A 62 18.06 -0.46 29.59
C PHE A 62 18.22 1.01 30.03
N THR A 63 19.39 1.58 29.71
CA THR A 63 19.75 2.97 29.98
C THR A 63 18.86 3.95 29.20
N GLN A 64 18.86 5.23 29.63
CA GLN A 64 18.12 6.29 28.95
C GLN A 64 18.49 6.40 27.46
N THR A 65 19.77 6.27 27.13
CA THR A 65 20.25 6.30 25.74
C THR A 65 19.64 5.17 24.90
N VAL A 66 19.57 3.97 25.45
CA VAL A 66 18.95 2.81 24.78
C VAL A 66 17.47 3.08 24.51
N LYS A 67 16.71 3.57 25.49
CA LYS A 67 15.30 3.95 25.31
C LYS A 67 15.08 4.97 24.19
N ILE A 68 15.94 5.99 24.10
CA ILE A 68 15.88 6.99 23.03
C ILE A 68 16.19 6.36 21.67
N MET A 69 17.18 5.47 21.58
CA MET A 69 17.50 4.75 20.34
C MET A 69 16.32 3.88 19.87
N PHE A 70 15.69 3.14 20.77
CA PHE A 70 14.49 2.36 20.46
C PHE A 70 13.35 3.25 20.00
N SER A 71 13.10 4.38 20.68
CA SER A 71 12.11 5.37 20.24
C SER A 71 12.40 5.85 18.81
N GLY A 72 13.64 6.24 18.53
CA GLY A 72 14.05 6.69 17.20
C GLY A 72 13.85 5.61 16.12
N LEU A 73 14.21 4.36 16.41
CA LEU A 73 14.01 3.23 15.52
C LEU A 73 12.52 3.02 15.20
N PHE A 74 11.66 3.03 16.21
CA PHE A 74 10.22 2.84 16.01
C PHE A 74 9.55 4.02 15.28
N VAL A 75 10.04 5.25 15.47
CA VAL A 75 9.62 6.40 14.63
C VAL A 75 10.00 6.16 13.16
N LEU A 76 11.22 5.72 12.90
CA LEU A 76 11.68 5.41 11.54
C LEU A 76 10.81 4.32 10.90
N LEU A 77 10.49 3.25 11.63
CA LEU A 77 9.58 2.20 11.15
C LEU A 77 8.16 2.71 10.88
N THR A 78 7.70 3.68 11.67
CA THR A 78 6.41 4.34 11.45
C THR A 78 6.41 5.16 10.17
N MET A 79 7.50 5.88 9.90
CA MET A 79 7.68 6.61 8.63
C MET A 79 7.71 5.67 7.44
N LEU A 80 8.41 4.53 7.56
CA LEU A 80 8.42 3.48 6.53
C LEU A 80 7.02 2.92 6.30
N GLY A 81 6.27 2.58 7.36
CA GLY A 81 4.88 2.11 7.24
C GLY A 81 3.97 3.13 6.56
N THR A 82 4.13 4.42 6.90
CA THR A 82 3.39 5.52 6.23
C THR A 82 3.73 5.60 4.73
N SER A 83 5.02 5.47 4.38
CA SER A 83 5.48 5.43 2.99
C SER A 83 4.87 4.24 2.24
N THR A 84 4.87 3.05 2.86
CA THR A 84 4.26 1.85 2.30
C THR A 84 2.77 2.05 2.04
N VAL A 85 1.99 2.61 2.98
CA VAL A 85 0.56 2.93 2.77
C VAL A 85 0.36 3.85 1.56
N MET A 86 1.20 4.87 1.40
CA MET A 86 1.15 5.75 0.23
C MET A 86 1.47 5.02 -1.08
N GLN A 87 2.48 4.14 -1.08
CA GLN A 87 2.82 3.32 -2.24
C GLN A 87 1.66 2.38 -2.62
N LEU A 88 1.05 1.70 -1.64
CA LEU A 88 -0.12 0.84 -1.87
C LEU A 88 -1.30 1.63 -2.48
N ALA A 89 -1.53 2.85 -2.02
CA ALA A 89 -2.56 3.72 -2.57
C ALA A 89 -2.24 4.14 -4.02
N ARG A 90 -1.00 4.53 -4.31
CA ARG A 90 -0.58 4.91 -5.68
C ARG A 90 -0.67 3.73 -6.65
N LEU A 91 -0.24 2.54 -6.24
CA LEU A 91 -0.34 1.33 -7.07
C LEU A 91 -1.80 0.94 -7.32
N ARG A 92 -2.69 1.15 -6.33
CA ARG A 92 -4.14 0.96 -6.52
C ARG A 92 -4.73 2.00 -7.49
N SER A 93 -4.19 3.21 -7.54
CA SER A 93 -4.54 4.23 -8.54
C SER A 93 -4.10 3.82 -9.94
N ALA A 94 -2.83 3.44 -10.10
CA ALA A 94 -2.27 3.01 -11.38
C ALA A 94 -3.07 1.84 -11.96
N TRP A 95 -3.39 0.83 -11.15
CA TRP A 95 -4.26 -0.27 -11.57
C TRP A 95 -5.65 0.23 -12.02
N TYR A 96 -6.24 1.19 -11.32
CA TYR A 96 -7.57 1.71 -11.66
C TYR A 96 -7.56 2.47 -12.99
N GLU A 97 -6.54 3.28 -13.22
CA GLU A 97 -6.33 4.01 -14.46
C GLU A 97 -6.15 3.05 -15.64
N SER A 98 -5.37 1.98 -15.48
CA SER A 98 -5.24 0.93 -16.50
C SER A 98 -6.59 0.26 -16.80
N MET A 99 -7.37 -0.08 -15.77
CA MET A 99 -8.71 -0.67 -15.97
C MET A 99 -9.67 0.28 -16.69
N LEU A 100 -9.56 1.60 -16.44
CA LEU A 100 -10.35 2.61 -17.14
C LEU A 100 -9.97 2.66 -18.63
N ALA A 101 -8.68 2.71 -18.95
CA ALA A 101 -8.20 2.73 -20.33
C ALA A 101 -8.59 1.44 -21.10
N MET A 102 -8.47 0.27 -20.47
CA MET A 102 -8.96 -0.99 -21.06
C MET A 102 -10.46 -0.96 -21.35
N ASN A 103 -11.25 -0.37 -20.45
CA ASN A 103 -12.69 -0.26 -20.64
C ASN A 103 -13.07 0.80 -21.69
N GLN A 104 -12.26 1.84 -21.91
CA GLN A 104 -12.46 2.76 -23.03
C GLN A 104 -12.33 2.05 -24.38
N ILE A 105 -11.35 1.14 -24.53
CA ILE A 105 -11.21 0.30 -25.73
C ILE A 105 -12.42 -0.63 -25.90
N LYS A 106 -12.90 -1.24 -24.80
CA LYS A 106 -14.11 -2.08 -24.85
C LYS A 106 -15.35 -1.28 -25.22
N ASP A 107 -15.51 -0.08 -24.69
CA ASP A 107 -16.65 0.80 -24.99
C ASP A 107 -16.64 1.21 -26.47
N PHE A 108 -15.45 1.49 -27.04
CA PHE A 108 -15.28 1.71 -28.48
C PHE A 108 -15.62 0.45 -29.31
N ALA A 109 -15.12 -0.72 -28.92
CA ALA A 109 -15.45 -1.97 -29.61
C ALA A 109 -16.96 -2.28 -29.56
N THR A 110 -17.59 -1.93 -28.45
CA THR A 110 -19.02 -2.12 -28.22
C THR A 110 -19.88 -1.15 -29.05
N SER A 111 -19.41 0.07 -29.31
CA SER A 111 -20.12 0.99 -30.22
C SER A 111 -20.10 0.51 -31.67
N GLN A 112 -19.06 -0.24 -32.06
CA GLN A 112 -18.97 -0.85 -33.40
C GLN A 112 -19.78 -2.15 -33.50
N ASN A 113 -19.82 -2.96 -32.43
CA ASN A 113 -20.60 -4.20 -32.39
C ASN A 113 -21.40 -4.32 -31.08
N PRO A 114 -22.70 -3.96 -31.09
CA PRO A 114 -23.55 -4.01 -29.92
C PRO A 114 -23.74 -5.43 -29.33
N ALA A 115 -23.50 -6.51 -30.08
CA ALA A 115 -23.60 -7.87 -29.56
C ALA A 115 -22.59 -8.14 -28.42
N LEU A 116 -21.47 -7.40 -28.40
CA LEU A 116 -20.43 -7.52 -27.37
C LEU A 116 -20.86 -6.96 -26.00
N LEU A 117 -21.96 -6.19 -25.94
CA LEU A 117 -22.50 -5.62 -24.69
C LEU A 117 -22.72 -6.68 -23.61
N GLN A 118 -23.15 -7.87 -24.00
CA GLN A 118 -23.46 -8.96 -23.07
C GLN A 118 -22.22 -9.70 -22.59
N ALA A 119 -21.10 -9.60 -23.31
CA ALA A 119 -19.85 -10.29 -22.97
C ALA A 119 -19.03 -9.53 -21.90
N PHE A 120 -19.12 -8.20 -21.86
CA PHE A 120 -18.31 -7.38 -20.94
C PHE A 120 -19.04 -7.04 -19.64
N ARG A 121 -18.48 -7.53 -18.52
CA ARG A 121 -19.00 -7.23 -17.17
C ARG A 121 -18.82 -5.77 -16.74
N TRP A 122 -17.71 -5.15 -17.13
CA TRP A 122 -17.36 -3.79 -16.73
C TRP A 122 -17.16 -2.89 -17.94
N LYS A 123 -17.79 -1.72 -17.87
CA LYS A 123 -17.64 -0.58 -18.78
C LYS A 123 -16.96 0.56 -18.03
N THR A 124 -16.61 1.63 -18.73
CA THR A 124 -16.04 2.83 -18.08
C THR A 124 -16.99 3.37 -17.00
N SER A 125 -18.30 3.31 -17.23
CA SER A 125 -19.35 3.78 -16.30
C SER A 125 -19.70 2.79 -15.18
N THR A 126 -19.44 1.48 -15.34
CA THR A 126 -19.81 0.44 -14.38
C THR A 126 -18.61 -0.14 -13.61
N LEU A 127 -17.42 0.44 -13.81
CA LEU A 127 -16.21 0.03 -13.11
C LEU A 127 -16.38 0.30 -11.59
N PRO A 128 -16.07 -0.68 -10.71
CA PRO A 128 -16.17 -0.47 -9.26
C PRO A 128 -15.26 0.67 -8.79
N SER A 129 -15.72 1.42 -7.79
CA SER A 129 -15.00 2.59 -7.27
C SER A 129 -13.53 2.29 -6.90
N LYS A 130 -12.66 3.27 -7.18
CA LYS A 130 -11.23 3.24 -6.84
C LYS A 130 -10.99 2.93 -5.37
N TYR A 131 -11.72 3.60 -4.47
CA TYR A 131 -11.76 3.30 -3.05
C TYR A 131 -12.87 2.29 -2.73
N LYS A 132 -12.50 1.12 -2.21
CA LYS A 132 -13.44 0.07 -1.77
C LYS A 132 -12.92 -0.61 -0.51
N THR A 133 -13.65 -0.47 0.59
CA THR A 133 -13.25 -1.01 1.91
C THR A 133 -13.35 -2.53 2.00
N ASN A 134 -14.31 -3.15 1.32
CA ASN A 134 -14.39 -4.61 1.21
C ASN A 134 -13.55 -5.10 0.01
N SER A 135 -12.23 -4.87 0.07
CA SER A 135 -11.27 -5.34 -0.94
C SER A 135 -9.96 -5.74 -0.30
N VAL A 136 -9.27 -6.72 -0.91
CA VAL A 136 -7.93 -7.14 -0.49
C VAL A 136 -6.96 -5.96 -0.43
N SER A 137 -7.07 -5.02 -1.37
CA SER A 137 -6.25 -3.81 -1.41
C SER A 137 -6.40 -2.93 -0.17
N TYR A 138 -7.63 -2.83 0.37
CA TYR A 138 -7.89 -2.08 1.59
C TYR A 138 -7.37 -2.83 2.82
N TYR A 139 -7.58 -4.15 2.90
CA TYR A 139 -7.08 -4.95 4.01
C TYR A 139 -5.55 -4.92 4.12
N GLN A 140 -4.82 -4.95 3.00
CA GLN A 140 -3.37 -4.75 2.98
C GLN A 140 -2.96 -3.40 3.57
N ALA A 141 -3.68 -2.33 3.23
CA ALA A 141 -3.40 -1.00 3.79
C ALA A 141 -3.72 -0.92 5.29
N VAL A 142 -4.79 -1.57 5.74
CA VAL A 142 -5.15 -1.67 7.16
C VAL A 142 -4.07 -2.42 7.95
N GLU A 143 -3.60 -3.56 7.44
CA GLU A 143 -2.55 -4.37 8.07
C GLU A 143 -1.26 -3.56 8.28
N VAL A 144 -0.76 -2.91 7.23
CA VAL A 144 0.41 -2.01 7.31
C VAL A 144 0.14 -0.86 8.28
N SER A 145 -1.07 -0.28 8.28
CA SER A 145 -1.39 0.84 9.16
C SER A 145 -1.43 0.42 10.62
N LEU A 146 -1.99 -0.76 10.94
CA LEU A 146 -2.03 -1.29 12.30
C LEU A 146 -0.62 -1.53 12.84
N ILE A 147 0.24 -2.17 12.06
CA ILE A 147 1.64 -2.41 12.44
C ILE A 147 2.36 -1.08 12.64
N SER A 148 2.18 -0.13 11.73
CA SER A 148 2.79 1.19 11.84
C SER A 148 2.28 1.97 13.05
N GLY A 149 1.00 1.87 13.41
CA GLY A 149 0.44 2.47 14.62
C GLY A 149 0.98 1.83 15.90
N LEU A 150 1.18 0.51 15.91
CA LEU A 150 1.84 -0.20 17.01
C LEU A 150 3.29 0.28 17.17
N MET A 151 4.04 0.41 16.07
CA MET A 151 5.40 0.95 16.11
C MET A 151 5.39 2.38 16.67
N PHE A 152 4.46 3.23 16.25
CA PHE A 152 4.39 4.60 16.77
C PHE A 152 4.05 4.66 18.26
N GLY A 153 3.11 3.82 18.71
CA GLY A 153 2.81 3.67 20.13
C GLY A 153 4.03 3.22 20.93
N ALA A 154 4.77 2.22 20.43
CA ALA A 154 6.02 1.77 21.05
C ALA A 154 7.06 2.89 21.10
N ALA A 155 7.20 3.68 20.03
CA ALA A 155 8.10 4.84 20.03
C ALA A 155 7.79 5.82 21.15
N MET A 156 6.51 6.22 21.27
CA MET A 156 6.06 7.16 22.29
C MET A 156 6.22 6.60 23.69
N PHE A 157 5.98 5.30 23.88
CA PHE A 157 6.18 4.63 25.14
C PHE A 157 7.66 4.65 25.58
N PHE A 158 8.60 4.30 24.70
CA PHE A 158 10.03 4.34 25.01
C PHE A 158 10.52 5.77 25.25
N LEU A 159 10.02 6.74 24.48
CA LEU A 159 10.31 8.15 24.69
C LEU A 159 9.85 8.61 26.07
N GLN A 160 8.62 8.28 26.46
CA GLN A 160 8.08 8.63 27.77
C GLN A 160 8.90 7.99 28.89
N GLN A 161 9.26 6.71 28.78
CA GLN A 161 10.09 6.03 29.78
C GLN A 161 11.52 6.58 29.88
N ALA A 162 12.00 7.32 28.88
CA ALA A 162 13.32 7.94 28.93
C ALA A 162 13.34 9.20 29.82
N PHE A 163 12.19 9.87 29.97
CA PHE A 163 12.09 11.16 30.67
C PHE A 163 11.16 11.15 31.89
N PHE A 164 10.20 10.23 31.94
CA PHE A 164 9.18 10.17 32.98
C PHE A 164 9.19 8.82 33.70
N THR A 165 8.69 8.82 34.94
CA THR A 165 8.51 7.59 35.73
C THR A 165 7.43 6.71 35.11
N PHE A 166 7.57 5.40 35.31
CA PHE A 166 6.58 4.42 34.87
C PHE A 166 5.20 4.74 35.46
N SER A 167 4.20 4.90 34.60
CA SER A 167 2.81 5.17 34.97
C SER A 167 1.86 4.53 33.97
N VAL A 168 0.68 4.11 34.45
CA VAL A 168 -0.43 3.60 33.61
C VAL A 168 -0.86 4.65 32.58
N LEU A 169 -0.72 5.94 32.91
CA LEU A 169 -1.03 7.03 31.99
C LEU A 169 -0.15 6.99 30.73
N ASN A 170 1.12 6.61 30.85
CA ASN A 170 2.05 6.53 29.71
C ASN A 170 1.57 5.47 28.71
N TRP A 171 1.10 4.31 29.20
CA TRP A 171 0.49 3.27 28.36
C TRP A 171 -0.75 3.78 27.63
N ALA A 172 -1.66 4.46 28.35
CA ALA A 172 -2.88 4.99 27.75
C ALA A 172 -2.57 6.02 26.65
N VAL A 173 -1.62 6.93 26.89
CA VAL A 173 -1.18 7.92 25.90
C VAL A 173 -0.52 7.25 24.70
N ALA A 174 0.38 6.28 24.91
CA ALA A 174 1.06 5.56 23.84
C ALA A 174 0.07 4.80 22.93
N ILE A 175 -0.89 4.10 23.52
CA ILE A 175 -1.95 3.40 22.77
C ILE A 175 -2.82 4.41 22.01
N GLY A 176 -3.23 5.49 22.67
CA GLY A 176 -4.02 6.55 22.05
C GLY A 176 -3.33 7.16 20.82
N LEU A 177 -2.05 7.50 20.95
CA LEU A 177 -1.23 8.03 19.85
C LEU A 177 -1.05 7.00 18.72
N GLY A 178 -0.86 5.72 19.05
CA GLY A 178 -0.81 4.64 18.07
C GLY A 178 -2.10 4.54 17.26
N LEU A 179 -3.27 4.54 17.92
CA LEU A 179 -4.58 4.51 17.26
C LEU A 179 -4.83 5.74 16.38
N VAL A 180 -4.43 6.93 16.85
CA VAL A 180 -4.48 8.16 16.05
C VAL A 180 -3.63 8.01 14.79
N MET A 181 -2.44 7.41 14.90
CA MET A 181 -1.58 7.16 13.74
C MET A 181 -2.22 6.23 12.71
N VAL A 182 -2.85 5.12 13.15
CA VAL A 182 -3.62 4.23 12.27
C VAL A 182 -4.70 5.01 11.53
N TYR A 183 -5.47 5.82 12.26
CA TYR A 183 -6.54 6.63 11.69
C TYR A 183 -6.00 7.62 10.64
N LEU A 184 -4.92 8.33 10.96
CA LEU A 184 -4.29 9.28 10.03
C LEU A 184 -3.82 8.59 8.74
N GLN A 185 -3.19 7.42 8.84
CA GLN A 185 -2.74 6.65 7.67
C GLN A 185 -3.90 6.19 6.79
N LEU A 186 -5.00 5.72 7.38
CA LEU A 186 -6.20 5.34 6.64
C LEU A 186 -6.90 6.55 6.00
N VAL A 187 -6.86 7.72 6.65
CA VAL A 187 -7.34 8.97 6.06
C VAL A 187 -6.47 9.38 4.88
N ILE A 188 -5.14 9.28 4.98
CA ILE A 188 -4.21 9.52 3.86
C ILE A 188 -4.52 8.57 2.70
N TYR A 189 -4.65 7.27 2.98
CA TYR A 189 -5.00 6.25 1.98
C TYR A 189 -6.32 6.59 1.27
N LYS A 190 -7.35 6.97 2.03
CA LYS A 190 -8.65 7.39 1.47
C LYS A 190 -8.55 8.67 0.64
N ARG A 191 -7.73 9.64 1.05
CA ARG A 191 -7.53 10.89 0.29
C ARG A 191 -6.82 10.67 -1.04
N VAL A 192 -5.86 9.75 -1.10
CA VAL A 192 -5.16 9.41 -2.35
C VAL A 192 -6.05 8.64 -3.34
N LEU A 193 -7.05 7.90 -2.82
CA LEU A 193 -7.96 7.09 -3.63
C LEU A 193 -9.32 7.73 -3.93
N LYS A 194 -9.57 8.93 -3.41
CA LYS A 194 -10.68 9.79 -3.84
C LYS A 194 -10.23 10.68 -4.98
#